data_AF-A0A8C8DUC8-F1
#
_entry.id   AF-A0A8C8DUC8-F1
#
_cell.length_a   1.000
_cell.length_b   1.000
_cell.length_c   1.000
_cell.angle_alpha   90.00
_cell.angle_beta   90.00
_cell.angle_gamma   90.00
#
_symmetry.space_group_name_H-M   'P 1'
#
loop_
_entity.id
_entity.type
_entity.pdbx_description
1 polymer ?
#
loop_
_entity_poly.entity_id
_entity_poly.type
_entity_poly.pdbx_seq_one_letter_code
_entity_poly.pdbx_strand_id
1 'polypeptide(L)'
;MSLALSRCLWRVLSRQTVPSRVIFGENPHAVRGPLVVPVMELKTSAPLRAEPKKKKKVDPRREQMMRERLRKKLKKLEKVPPELIPIEDFITPIKCLDETRKRAAPDLSFEESERRALLLKEWSRYKQQQHMAEAQAIELAMEAQREALEELKLESEELYQSALKPDPHLFPFTREGPTYTPPVPNYDAPDGKYNDITKVYTQ
;
A
#
# COMPACT_ATOMS: atom_id res chain seq x y z
N MET A 1 -2.07 -12.76 -50.01
CA MET A 1 -0.84 -12.62 -49.19
C MET A 1 -1.24 -12.09 -47.83
N SER A 2 -1.70 -12.97 -46.94
CA SER A 2 -2.04 -12.65 -45.56
C SER A 2 -1.33 -13.68 -44.69
N LEU A 3 -0.37 -13.19 -43.92
CA LEU A 3 0.46 -13.95 -43.00
C LEU A 3 -0.19 -13.93 -41.62
N ALA A 4 0.11 -14.98 -40.86
CA ALA A 4 0.18 -15.04 -39.40
C ALA A 4 -0.93 -15.79 -38.63
N LEU A 5 -0.69 -17.11 -38.54
CA LEU A 5 -0.38 -17.82 -37.29
C LEU A 5 -1.51 -17.97 -36.23
N SER A 6 -2.18 -19.10 -36.38
CA SER A 6 -2.61 -20.05 -35.34
C SER A 6 -1.92 -19.88 -33.98
N ARG A 7 -2.70 -19.67 -32.91
CA ARG A 7 -2.25 -19.76 -31.52
C ARG A 7 -2.71 -21.09 -30.92
N CYS A 8 -1.78 -22.03 -30.85
CA CYS A 8 -1.89 -23.28 -30.11
C CYS A 8 -2.01 -22.99 -28.60
N LEU A 9 -3.06 -23.52 -27.98
CA LEU A 9 -3.23 -23.54 -26.52
C LEU A 9 -2.44 -24.72 -25.94
N TRP A 10 -1.29 -24.45 -25.33
CA TRP A 10 -0.61 -25.43 -24.48
C TRP A 10 -1.13 -25.33 -23.04
N ARG A 11 -1.95 -26.32 -22.67
CA ARG A 11 -2.27 -26.65 -21.27
C ARG A 11 -1.05 -27.33 -20.65
N VAL A 12 -0.41 -26.68 -19.68
CA VAL A 12 0.58 -27.32 -18.81
C VAL A 12 -0.10 -27.70 -17.50
N LEU A 13 -0.48 -28.97 -17.39
CA LEU A 13 -0.71 -29.68 -16.13
C LEU A 13 0.66 -30.07 -15.57
N SER A 14 1.11 -29.47 -14.47
CA SER A 14 2.28 -29.95 -13.72
C SER A 14 1.84 -30.74 -12.50
N ARG A 15 2.34 -31.97 -12.46
CA ARG A 15 2.00 -33.07 -11.57
C ARG A 15 2.64 -32.88 -10.20
N GLN A 16 1.90 -33.25 -9.16
CA GLN A 16 2.41 -33.48 -7.81
C GLN A 16 3.30 -34.74 -7.84
N THR A 17 4.51 -34.65 -7.29
CA THR A 17 5.40 -35.79 -7.07
C THR A 17 5.47 -36.12 -5.57
N VAL A 18 4.91 -37.27 -5.22
CA VAL A 18 5.05 -37.95 -3.93
C VAL A 18 6.35 -38.77 -3.97
N PRO A 19 7.23 -38.72 -2.96
CA PRO A 19 8.33 -39.68 -2.89
C PRO A 19 7.82 -41.01 -2.31
N SER A 20 8.17 -42.05 -3.05
CA SER A 20 7.86 -43.46 -2.87
C SER A 20 8.47 -44.06 -1.60
N ARG A 21 7.65 -44.87 -0.92
CA ARG A 21 8.11 -45.93 -0.02
C ARG A 21 8.78 -47.01 -0.86
N VAL A 22 10.01 -47.37 -0.49
CA VAL A 22 10.64 -48.63 -0.90
C VAL A 22 10.64 -49.54 0.32
N ILE A 23 9.99 -50.70 0.18
CA ILE A 23 10.07 -51.86 1.09
C ILE A 23 10.48 -53.04 0.22
N PHE A 24 11.52 -53.77 0.62
CA PHE A 24 11.82 -55.19 0.36
C PHE A 24 13.12 -55.50 1.11
N GLY A 25 13.30 -56.54 1.93
CA GLY A 25 12.49 -57.67 2.41
C GLY A 25 13.01 -58.05 3.83
N GLU A 26 12.23 -58.74 4.67
CA GLU A 26 12.30 -60.21 4.95
C GLU A 26 13.75 -60.70 5.23
N ASN A 27 14.15 -61.42 6.28
CA ASN A 27 13.58 -62.13 7.44
C ASN A 27 14.82 -62.60 8.31
N PRO A 28 14.77 -63.53 9.29
CA PRO A 28 14.38 -63.39 10.70
C PRO A 28 15.49 -63.86 11.71
N HIS A 29 15.20 -63.77 13.01
CA HIS A 29 15.83 -64.52 14.12
C HIS A 29 17.35 -64.38 14.39
N ALA A 30 17.69 -63.48 15.31
CA ALA A 30 18.85 -63.69 16.21
C ALA A 30 18.33 -63.77 17.64
N VAL A 31 18.22 -65.00 18.15
CA VAL A 31 17.96 -65.33 19.55
C VAL A 31 19.07 -64.70 20.40
N ARG A 32 18.76 -63.63 21.14
CA ARG A 32 19.67 -63.06 22.14
C ARG A 32 19.29 -63.64 23.49
N GLY A 33 20.04 -64.66 23.91
CA GLY A 33 19.89 -65.31 25.22
C GLY A 33 20.06 -64.32 26.39
N PRO A 34 19.63 -64.72 27.60
CA PRO A 34 19.65 -63.84 28.77
C PRO A 34 21.08 -63.39 29.12
N LEU A 35 21.21 -62.07 29.34
CA LEU A 35 22.41 -61.41 29.86
C LEU A 35 22.76 -61.96 31.24
N VAL A 36 23.74 -62.86 31.30
CA VAL A 36 24.48 -63.14 32.53
C VAL A 36 25.72 -62.26 32.49
N VAL A 37 25.66 -61.13 33.20
CA VAL A 37 26.81 -60.25 33.41
C VAL A 37 27.40 -60.60 34.79
N PRO A 38 28.64 -61.07 34.89
CA PRO A 38 29.24 -61.42 36.18
C PRO A 38 29.36 -60.18 37.09
N VAL A 39 28.96 -60.37 38.34
CA VAL A 39 28.72 -59.35 39.38
C VAL A 39 29.98 -58.58 39.84
N MET A 40 31.17 -58.87 39.29
CA MET A 40 32.45 -58.41 39.86
C MET A 40 33.07 -57.15 39.22
N GLU A 41 32.42 -56.50 38.24
CA GLU A 41 32.97 -55.27 37.62
C GLU A 41 32.02 -54.05 37.63
N LEU A 42 31.01 -54.05 38.51
CA LEU A 42 30.23 -52.84 38.79
C LEU A 42 31.05 -51.90 39.68
N LYS A 43 31.85 -51.03 39.06
CA LYS A 43 32.42 -49.86 39.73
C LYS A 43 31.28 -48.91 40.10
N THR A 44 30.89 -48.90 41.37
CA THR A 44 29.80 -48.07 41.95
C THR A 44 30.20 -46.63 42.26
N SER A 45 31.35 -46.16 41.77
CA SER A 45 31.75 -44.76 41.97
C SER A 45 30.79 -43.84 41.22
N ALA A 46 30.11 -42.96 41.96
CA ALA A 46 29.25 -41.93 41.38
C ALA A 46 30.02 -41.14 40.31
N PRO A 47 29.44 -40.89 39.12
CA PRO A 47 30.06 -40.00 38.15
C PRO A 47 30.13 -38.61 38.80
N LEU A 48 31.32 -38.23 39.25
CA LEU A 48 31.59 -36.85 39.67
C LEU A 48 31.22 -35.99 38.47
N ARG A 49 30.12 -35.24 38.61
CA ARG A 49 29.68 -34.25 37.63
C ARG A 49 30.77 -33.20 37.56
N ALA A 50 31.74 -33.45 36.70
CA ALA A 50 32.81 -32.53 36.37
C ALA A 50 32.18 -31.19 35.98
N GLU A 51 32.66 -30.16 36.67
CA GLU A 51 32.43 -28.71 36.60
C GLU A 51 31.54 -28.18 35.45
N PRO A 52 30.67 -27.19 35.71
CA PRO A 52 29.87 -26.57 34.66
C PRO A 52 30.78 -25.95 33.59
N LYS A 53 30.98 -26.69 32.49
CA LYS A 53 31.75 -26.20 31.35
C LYS A 53 31.09 -24.94 30.82
N LYS A 54 31.82 -23.83 30.82
CA LYS A 54 31.37 -22.56 30.24
C LYS A 54 30.80 -22.83 28.84
N LYS A 55 29.54 -22.47 28.60
CA LYS A 55 28.92 -22.60 27.27
C LYS A 55 29.80 -21.84 26.29
N LYS A 56 30.32 -22.52 25.27
CA LYS A 56 31.17 -21.89 24.24
C LYS A 56 30.35 -20.80 23.55
N LYS A 57 30.94 -19.62 23.39
CA LYS A 57 30.35 -18.51 22.62
C LYS A 57 30.04 -19.04 21.22
N VAL A 58 28.88 -18.66 20.68
CA VAL A 58 28.44 -19.08 19.34
C VAL A 58 29.55 -18.78 18.32
N ASP A 59 29.82 -19.75 17.44
CA ASP A 59 30.88 -19.63 16.45
C ASP A 59 30.62 -18.40 15.55
N PRO A 60 31.59 -17.49 15.36
CA PRO A 60 31.41 -16.29 14.54
C PRO A 60 31.06 -16.61 13.08
N ARG A 61 31.45 -17.79 12.59
CA ARG A 61 31.10 -18.28 11.25
C ARG A 61 29.59 -18.55 11.08
N ARG A 62 28.91 -19.00 12.14
CA ARG A 62 27.45 -19.23 12.11
C ARG A 62 26.69 -17.91 11.99
N GLU A 63 27.16 -16.89 12.71
CA GLU A 63 26.60 -15.54 12.65
C GLU A 63 26.82 -14.90 11.27
N GLN A 64 28.01 -15.05 10.67
CA GLN A 64 28.30 -14.55 9.33
C GLN A 64 27.41 -15.19 8.26
N MET A 65 27.26 -16.53 8.27
CA MET A 65 26.36 -17.22 7.34
C MET A 65 24.89 -16.81 7.52
N MET A 66 24.45 -16.58 8.76
CA MET A 66 23.10 -16.06 9.05
C MET A 66 22.91 -14.65 8.47
N ARG A 67 23.89 -13.76 8.65
CA ARG A 67 23.88 -12.40 8.08
C ARG A 67 23.80 -12.43 6.56
N GLU A 68 24.58 -13.29 5.90
CA GLU A 68 24.54 -13.43 4.43
C GLU A 68 23.21 -13.98 3.92
N ARG A 69 22.63 -14.98 4.61
CA ARG A 69 21.30 -15.50 4.29
C ARG A 69 20.24 -14.40 4.43
N LEU A 70 20.32 -13.60 5.49
CA LEU A 70 19.40 -12.48 5.72
C LEU A 70 19.55 -11.40 4.64
N ARG A 71 20.79 -11.03 4.29
CA ARG A 71 21.07 -10.09 3.18
C ARG A 71 20.49 -10.59 1.86
N LYS A 72 20.60 -11.89 1.56
CA LYS A 72 20.01 -12.49 0.35
C LYS A 72 18.49 -12.47 0.37
N LYS A 73 17.86 -12.65 1.54
CA LYS A 73 16.39 -12.54 1.70
C LYS A 73 15.93 -11.09 1.55
N LEU A 74 16.63 -10.13 2.14
CA LEU A 74 16.33 -8.70 2.00
C LEU A 74 16.44 -8.26 0.54
N LYS A 75 17.52 -8.63 -0.16
CA LYS A 75 17.67 -8.40 -1.60
C LYS A 75 16.61 -9.08 -2.48
N LYS A 76 15.91 -10.10 -1.97
CA LYS A 76 14.78 -10.72 -2.68
C LYS A 76 13.49 -9.97 -2.40
N LEU A 77 13.26 -9.56 -1.16
CA LEU A 77 12.09 -8.76 -0.77
C LEU A 77 12.12 -7.37 -1.39
N GLU A 78 13.28 -6.71 -1.42
CA GLU A 78 13.48 -5.42 -2.07
C GLU A 78 13.24 -5.46 -3.59
N LYS A 79 13.42 -6.64 -4.21
CA LYS A 79 13.10 -6.85 -5.63
C LYS A 79 11.61 -7.04 -5.88
N VAL A 80 10.82 -7.39 -4.87
CA VAL A 80 9.37 -7.51 -5.00
C VAL A 80 8.81 -6.08 -4.93
N PRO A 81 8.13 -5.59 -5.98
CA PRO A 81 7.52 -4.28 -5.94
C PRO A 81 6.42 -4.27 -4.85
N PRO A 82 6.34 -3.22 -4.03
CA PRO A 82 5.30 -3.11 -3.02
C PRO A 82 3.92 -2.99 -3.69
N GLU A 83 2.93 -3.71 -3.17
CA GLU A 83 1.54 -3.59 -3.60
C GLU A 83 0.92 -2.32 -3.02
N LEU A 84 0.26 -1.50 -3.84
CA LEU A 84 -0.39 -0.28 -3.35
C LEU A 84 -1.62 -0.63 -2.52
N ILE A 85 -1.84 0.12 -1.43
CA ILE A 85 -3.05 0.02 -0.62
C ILE A 85 -4.25 0.34 -1.54
N PRO A 86 -5.28 -0.52 -1.62
CA PRO A 86 -6.42 -0.28 -2.49
C PRO A 86 -7.24 0.91 -2.00
N ILE A 87 -7.75 1.69 -2.95
CA ILE A 87 -8.67 2.81 -2.68
C ILE A 87 -10.09 2.23 -2.61
N GLU A 88 -10.64 2.11 -1.40
CA GLU A 88 -11.95 1.49 -1.17
C GLU A 88 -13.08 2.18 -1.96
N ASP A 89 -13.04 3.51 -2.09
CA ASP A 89 -14.09 4.30 -2.76
C ASP A 89 -14.19 4.04 -4.27
N PHE A 90 -13.09 3.62 -4.92
CA PHE A 90 -13.11 3.27 -6.34
C PHE A 90 -13.63 1.86 -6.60
N ILE A 91 -13.63 1.00 -5.58
CA ILE A 91 -14.04 -0.39 -5.70
C ILE A 91 -15.51 -0.50 -5.32
N THR A 92 -16.36 -0.79 -6.29
CA THR A 92 -17.79 -1.00 -6.03
C THR A 92 -17.99 -2.15 -5.03
N PRO A 93 -18.60 -1.90 -3.86
CA PRO A 93 -18.84 -2.95 -2.88
C PRO A 93 -19.80 -4.01 -3.42
N ILE A 94 -19.59 -5.28 -3.04
CA ILE A 94 -20.42 -6.42 -3.47
C ILE A 94 -21.91 -6.18 -3.15
N LYS A 95 -22.21 -5.48 -2.05
CA LYS A 95 -23.57 -5.11 -1.62
C LYS A 95 -24.34 -4.27 -2.65
N CYS A 96 -23.64 -3.56 -3.53
CA CYS A 96 -24.25 -2.72 -4.57
C CYS A 96 -24.57 -3.50 -5.85
N LEU A 97 -24.03 -4.71 -6.01
CA LEU A 97 -24.29 -5.58 -7.16
C LEU A 97 -25.60 -6.39 -7.02
N ASP A 98 -26.25 -6.30 -5.87
CA ASP A 98 -27.50 -6.98 -5.57
C ASP A 98 -28.66 -6.35 -6.36
N GLU A 99 -29.18 -7.10 -7.34
CA GLU A 99 -30.28 -6.70 -8.22
C GLU A 99 -31.58 -6.37 -7.46
N THR A 100 -31.79 -6.96 -6.27
CA THR A 100 -32.99 -6.71 -5.46
C THR A 100 -33.10 -5.26 -4.98
N ARG A 101 -31.97 -4.55 -4.95
CA ARG A 101 -31.87 -3.15 -4.52
C ARG A 101 -32.07 -2.17 -5.67
N LYS A 102 -32.18 -2.64 -6.91
CA LYS A 102 -32.37 -1.77 -8.07
C LYS A 102 -33.78 -1.19 -8.05
N ARG A 103 -33.86 0.12 -8.21
CA ARG A 103 -35.12 0.85 -8.43
C ARG A 103 -35.34 0.98 -9.93
N ALA A 104 -36.57 0.73 -10.38
CA ALA A 104 -36.92 0.98 -11.78
C ALA A 104 -36.77 2.47 -12.10
N ALA A 105 -36.19 2.78 -13.26
CA ALA A 105 -36.10 4.15 -13.72
C ALA A 105 -37.50 4.64 -14.14
N PRO A 106 -37.93 5.84 -13.71
CA PRO A 106 -39.17 6.42 -14.20
C PRO A 106 -39.00 6.84 -15.66
N ASP A 107 -40.05 6.66 -16.46
CA ASP A 107 -40.11 7.21 -17.81
C ASP A 107 -40.21 8.74 -17.72
N LEU A 108 -39.37 9.44 -18.46
CA LEU A 108 -39.37 10.90 -18.51
C LEU A 108 -40.30 11.36 -19.62
N SER A 109 -41.14 12.36 -19.32
CA SER A 109 -41.93 13.02 -20.37
C SER A 109 -41.01 13.81 -21.31
N PHE A 110 -41.47 14.04 -22.53
CA PHE A 110 -40.73 14.85 -23.50
C PHE A 110 -40.41 16.25 -22.95
N GLU A 111 -41.40 16.90 -22.33
CA GLU A 111 -41.26 18.23 -21.73
C GLU A 111 -40.17 18.26 -20.64
N GLU A 112 -40.11 17.25 -19.78
CA GLU A 112 -39.06 17.17 -18.75
C GLU A 112 -37.68 16.96 -19.36
N SER A 113 -37.57 16.12 -20.40
CA SER A 113 -36.31 15.87 -21.09
C SER A 113 -35.79 17.14 -21.79
N GLU A 114 -36.68 17.90 -22.44
CA GLU A 114 -36.36 19.15 -23.10
C GLU A 114 -35.97 20.23 -22.07
N ARG A 115 -36.72 20.36 -20.97
CA ARG A 115 -36.38 21.27 -19.87
C ARG A 115 -34.98 20.99 -19.30
N ARG A 116 -34.63 19.72 -19.08
CA ARG A 116 -33.28 19.34 -18.62
C ARG A 116 -32.21 19.70 -19.65
N ALA A 117 -32.47 19.46 -20.93
CA ALA A 117 -31.53 19.78 -22.00
C ALA A 117 -31.29 21.30 -22.11
N LEU A 118 -32.34 22.12 -22.01
CA LEU A 118 -32.23 23.58 -22.00
C LEU A 118 -31.45 24.07 -20.78
N LEU A 119 -31.75 23.55 -19.58
CA LEU A 119 -31.03 23.90 -18.36
C LEU A 119 -29.53 23.56 -18.46
N LEU A 120 -29.18 22.42 -19.05
CA LEU A 120 -27.78 22.05 -19.24
C LEU A 120 -27.04 22.97 -20.23
N LYS A 121 -27.74 23.48 -21.25
CA LYS A 121 -27.19 24.48 -22.18
C LYS A 121 -26.96 25.83 -21.48
N GLU A 122 -27.88 26.25 -20.64
CA GLU A 122 -27.72 27.48 -19.84
C GLU A 122 -26.58 27.32 -18.83
N TRP A 123 -26.51 26.17 -18.17
CA TRP A 123 -25.44 25.86 -17.23
C TRP A 123 -24.06 25.83 -17.88
N SER A 124 -23.94 25.25 -19.08
CA SER A 124 -22.66 25.24 -19.81
C SER A 124 -22.23 26.65 -20.20
N ARG A 125 -23.15 27.49 -20.68
CA ARG A 125 -22.88 28.90 -20.98
C ARG A 125 -22.47 29.67 -19.73
N TYR A 126 -23.17 29.47 -18.62
CA TYR A 126 -22.83 30.10 -17.34
C TYR A 126 -21.44 29.71 -16.85
N LYS A 127 -21.11 28.40 -16.89
CA LYS A 127 -19.79 27.91 -16.48
C LYS A 127 -18.67 28.38 -17.40
N GLN A 128 -18.93 28.51 -18.69
CA GLN A 128 -18.00 29.12 -19.62
C GLN A 128 -17.71 30.58 -19.26
N GLN A 129 -18.74 31.37 -18.93
CA GLN A 129 -18.56 32.76 -18.50
C GLN A 129 -17.76 32.87 -17.20
N GLN A 130 -18.05 32.02 -16.21
CA GLN A 130 -17.25 31.96 -14.97
C GLN A 130 -15.78 31.65 -15.27
N HIS A 131 -15.52 30.63 -16.09
CA HIS A 131 -14.16 30.24 -16.46
C HIS A 131 -13.42 31.37 -17.19
N MET A 132 -14.06 32.05 -18.13
CA MET A 132 -13.46 33.18 -18.84
C MET A 132 -13.13 34.34 -17.89
N ALA A 133 -14.02 34.64 -16.93
CA ALA A 133 -13.77 35.68 -15.93
C ALA A 133 -12.60 35.31 -14.99
N GLU A 134 -12.53 34.06 -14.55
CA GLU A 134 -11.40 33.55 -13.74
C GLU A 134 -10.09 33.61 -14.51
N ALA A 135 -10.08 33.18 -15.78
CA ALA A 135 -8.90 33.23 -16.63
C ALA A 135 -8.42 34.68 -16.84
N GLN A 136 -9.33 35.61 -17.14
CA GLN A 136 -9.02 37.03 -17.26
C GLN A 136 -8.45 37.61 -15.96
N ALA A 137 -9.02 37.26 -14.81
CA ALA A 137 -8.52 37.72 -13.52
C ALA A 137 -7.09 37.21 -13.24
N ILE A 138 -6.78 35.97 -13.62
CA ILE A 138 -5.43 35.40 -13.51
C ILE A 138 -4.48 36.11 -14.47
N GLU A 139 -4.88 36.34 -15.72
CA GLU A 139 -4.08 37.06 -16.72
C GLU A 139 -3.71 38.46 -16.22
N LEU A 140 -4.70 39.24 -15.75
CA LEU A 140 -4.48 40.57 -15.19
C LEU A 140 -3.55 40.55 -13.96
N ALA A 141 -3.72 39.58 -13.05
CA ALA A 141 -2.85 39.45 -11.89
C ALA A 141 -1.39 39.12 -12.30
N MET A 142 -1.21 38.31 -13.34
CA MET A 142 0.11 37.96 -13.87
C MET A 142 0.77 39.15 -14.60
N GLU A 143 0.00 39.92 -15.36
CA GLU A 143 0.48 41.15 -16.02
C GLU A 143 0.92 42.18 -14.98
N ALA A 144 0.07 42.46 -13.98
CA ALA A 144 0.41 43.37 -12.90
C ALA A 144 1.65 42.91 -12.10
N GLN A 145 1.81 41.60 -11.88
CA GLN A 145 3.01 41.06 -11.25
C GLN A 145 4.28 41.31 -12.10
N ARG A 146 4.18 41.16 -13.43
CA ARG A 146 5.32 41.40 -14.34
C ARG A 146 5.70 42.86 -14.38
N GLU A 147 4.74 43.76 -14.56
CA GLU A 147 4.96 45.21 -14.56
C GLU A 147 5.61 45.65 -13.25
N ALA A 148 5.10 45.21 -12.10
CA ALA A 148 5.69 45.52 -10.79
C ALA A 148 7.15 45.03 -10.66
N LEU A 149 7.50 43.89 -11.25
CA LEU A 149 8.88 43.38 -11.24
C LEU A 149 9.80 44.16 -12.19
N GLU A 150 9.29 44.64 -13.33
CA GLU A 150 10.03 45.49 -14.26
C GLU A 150 10.33 46.86 -13.63
N GLU A 151 9.35 47.48 -12.99
CA GLU A 151 9.52 48.73 -12.24
C GLU A 151 10.51 48.55 -11.08
N LEU A 152 10.36 47.48 -10.28
CA LEU A 152 11.26 47.18 -9.16
C LEU A 152 12.72 47.05 -9.62
N LYS A 153 12.94 46.46 -10.81
CA LYS A 153 14.28 46.30 -11.39
C LYS A 153 14.90 47.64 -11.79
N LEU A 154 14.10 48.59 -12.29
CA LEU A 154 14.56 49.93 -12.64
C LEU A 154 14.92 50.74 -11.38
N GLU A 155 14.19 50.55 -10.28
CA GLU A 155 14.43 51.23 -9.01
C GLU A 155 15.59 50.62 -8.22
N SER A 156 15.64 49.28 -8.10
CA SER A 156 16.65 48.59 -7.31
C SER A 156 16.88 47.13 -7.73
N GLU A 157 18.08 46.84 -8.22
CA GLU A 157 18.44 45.48 -8.66
C GLU A 157 18.53 44.50 -7.48
N GLU A 158 18.98 44.95 -6.30
CA GLU A 158 19.12 44.09 -5.11
C GLU A 158 17.76 43.52 -4.65
N LEU A 159 16.71 44.35 -4.62
CA LEU A 159 15.37 43.92 -4.22
C LEU A 159 14.75 43.01 -5.27
N TYR A 160 14.95 43.30 -6.56
CA TYR A 160 14.54 42.41 -7.64
C TYR A 160 15.13 41.00 -7.49
N GLN A 161 16.43 40.89 -7.24
CA GLN A 161 17.10 39.59 -7.01
C GLN A 161 16.58 38.88 -5.76
N SER A 162 16.16 39.63 -4.74
CA SER A 162 15.54 39.07 -3.54
C SER A 162 14.13 38.53 -3.82
N ALA A 163 13.31 39.26 -4.58
CA ALA A 163 11.93 38.92 -4.89
C ALA A 163 11.80 37.68 -5.80
N LEU A 164 12.80 37.41 -6.64
CA LEU A 164 12.85 36.21 -7.47
C LEU A 164 13.09 34.92 -6.69
N LYS A 165 13.60 35.01 -5.45
CA LYS A 165 13.91 33.82 -4.66
C LYS A 165 12.60 33.18 -4.17
N PRO A 166 12.41 31.86 -4.35
CA PRO A 166 11.25 31.17 -3.82
C PRO A 166 11.26 31.21 -2.28
N ASP A 167 10.10 31.43 -1.68
CA ASP A 167 9.94 31.40 -0.22
C ASP A 167 9.96 29.94 0.29
N PRO A 168 10.96 29.54 1.11
CA PRO A 168 11.01 28.20 1.69
C PRO A 168 9.88 27.94 2.69
N HIS A 169 9.23 28.98 3.22
CA HIS A 169 8.15 28.85 4.21
C HIS A 169 6.77 28.56 3.60
N LEU A 170 6.64 28.62 2.28
CA LEU A 170 5.37 28.35 1.60
C LEU A 170 4.90 26.91 1.79
N PHE A 171 5.82 25.94 1.92
CA PHE A 171 5.48 24.53 2.10
C PHE A 171 5.90 24.03 3.48
N PRO A 172 5.01 23.31 4.21
CA PRO A 172 3.70 22.81 3.80
C PRO A 172 2.56 23.84 3.95
N PHE A 173 1.85 24.14 2.86
CA PHE A 173 0.66 25.00 2.88
C PHE A 173 -0.59 24.18 3.25
N THR A 174 -1.31 24.60 4.30
CA THR A 174 -2.59 24.00 4.70
C THR A 174 -3.67 25.07 4.78
N ARG A 175 -4.84 24.78 4.20
CA ARG A 175 -6.02 25.65 4.25
C ARG A 175 -7.28 24.81 4.32
N GLU A 176 -8.15 25.13 5.27
CA GLU A 176 -9.48 24.54 5.36
C GLU A 176 -10.46 25.27 4.42
N GLY A 177 -11.40 24.52 3.85
CA GLY A 177 -12.46 25.08 3.01
C GLY A 177 -13.47 25.90 3.82
N PRO A 178 -14.27 26.77 3.18
CA PRO A 178 -15.32 27.50 3.86
C PRO A 178 -16.38 26.54 4.43
N THR A 179 -16.87 26.82 5.64
CA THR A 179 -18.00 26.11 6.24
C THR A 179 -19.33 26.73 5.80
N TYR A 180 -20.42 25.96 5.84
CA TYR A 180 -21.75 26.48 5.52
C TYR A 180 -22.23 27.52 6.54
N THR A 181 -21.88 27.33 7.81
CA THR A 181 -22.16 28.28 8.90
C THR A 181 -20.87 28.54 9.70
N PRO A 182 -20.67 29.78 10.20
CA PRO A 182 -19.54 30.08 11.06
C PRO A 182 -19.68 29.40 12.44
N PRO A 183 -18.58 29.20 13.18
CA PRO A 183 -18.61 28.63 14.52
C PRO A 183 -19.45 29.48 15.48
N VAL A 184 -20.24 28.81 16.32
CA VAL A 184 -20.96 29.46 17.43
C VAL A 184 -20.00 29.64 18.61
N PRO A 185 -19.87 30.86 19.18
CA PRO A 185 -19.00 31.08 20.33
C PRO A 185 -19.51 30.32 21.56
N ASN A 186 -18.60 29.73 22.33
CA ASN A 186 -18.88 28.97 23.57
C ASN A 186 -19.84 27.78 23.36
N TYR A 187 -19.76 27.12 22.20
CA TYR A 187 -20.50 25.88 21.97
C TYR A 187 -19.80 24.69 22.64
N ASP A 188 -20.44 24.11 23.65
CA ASP A 188 -19.99 22.89 24.29
C ASP A 188 -20.53 21.66 23.54
N ALA A 189 -19.65 20.97 22.82
CA ALA A 189 -19.99 19.74 22.13
C ALA A 189 -20.19 18.57 23.13
N PRO A 190 -21.10 17.63 22.85
CA PRO A 190 -21.30 16.45 23.70
C PRO A 190 -20.10 15.51 23.68
N ASP A 191 -19.85 14.83 24.79
CA ASP A 191 -18.76 13.85 24.92
C ASP A 191 -18.96 12.65 23.99
N GLY A 192 -17.87 12.18 23.38
CA GLY A 192 -17.85 11.02 22.49
C GLY A 192 -16.50 10.30 22.47
N LYS A 193 -16.48 9.08 21.91
CA LYS A 193 -15.25 8.29 21.71
C LYS A 193 -14.97 8.13 20.21
N TYR A 194 -13.76 8.45 19.80
CA TYR A 194 -13.27 8.19 18.44
C TYR A 194 -12.51 6.86 18.42
N ASN A 195 -13.01 5.90 17.64
CA ASN A 195 -12.33 4.62 17.39
C ASN A 195 -11.95 4.57 15.91
N ASP A 196 -10.65 4.47 15.63
CA ASP A 196 -10.17 4.27 14.26
C ASP A 196 -10.47 2.85 13.80
N ILE A 197 -11.21 2.73 12.70
CA ILE A 197 -11.63 1.47 12.07
C ILE A 197 -11.01 1.28 10.68
N THR A 198 -9.99 2.06 10.35
CA THR A 198 -9.27 1.95 9.07
C THR A 198 -8.67 0.55 8.90
N LYS A 199 -8.88 -0.05 7.73
CA LYS A 199 -8.37 -1.39 7.43
C LYS A 199 -6.87 -1.32 7.16
N VAL A 200 -6.10 -2.09 7.92
CA VAL A 200 -4.66 -2.24 7.68
C VAL A 200 -4.43 -3.34 6.65
N TYR A 201 -3.81 -2.96 5.52
CA TYR A 201 -3.43 -3.89 4.45
C TYR A 201 -1.96 -4.29 4.62
N THR A 202 -1.69 -5.58 4.82
CA THR A 202 -0.33 -6.12 4.98
C THR A 202 0.11 -6.84 3.71
N GLN A 203 1.34 -6.57 3.28
CA GLN A 203 2.02 -7.23 2.14
C GLN A 203 2.80 -8.47 2.57
#